data_AF-A0A1Q8AH62-F1
#
_entry.id   AF-A0A1Q8AH62-F1
#
_cell.length_a   1.000
_cell.length_b   1.000
_cell.length_c   1.000
_cell.angle_alpha   90.00
_cell.angle_beta   90.00
_cell.angle_gamma   90.00
#
_symmetry.space_group_name_H-M   'P 1'
#
loop_
_entity.id
_entity.type
_entity.pdbx_description
1 polymer ?
#
loop_
_entity_poly.entity_id
_entity_poly.type
_entity_poly.pdbx_seq_one_letter_code
_entity_poly.pdbx_strand_id
1 'polypeptide(L)'
;MTDDLAAEARYLHAALFPQPVDPAIVERYRDAHRLLFAGEPSSPLVSRIVERRLDAEAIEYALRRRNAGRELTRKLQMLSYLAEARAAYQDEFVNRKTRRARAILALAAAALRSRWKLLKGELLVRRHGLL
;
A
#
# COMPACT_ATOMS: atom_id res chain seq x y z
N MET A 1 22.48 1.53 2.62
CA MET A 1 21.69 1.96 1.45
C MET A 1 20.80 3.08 1.91
N THR A 2 20.97 4.26 1.34
CA THR A 2 20.14 5.43 1.64
C THR A 2 18.73 5.11 1.16
N ASP A 3 17.80 4.88 2.08
CA ASP A 3 16.37 4.72 1.77
C ASP A 3 15.91 6.00 1.07
N ASP A 4 15.79 5.99 -0.25
CA ASP A 4 15.14 7.08 -0.98
C ASP A 4 13.64 7.00 -0.67
N LEU A 5 13.26 7.64 0.42
CA LEU A 5 11.87 7.73 0.89
C LEU A 5 10.94 8.31 -0.18
N ALA A 6 11.46 9.09 -1.15
CA ALA A 6 10.61 9.50 -2.26
C ALA A 6 10.39 8.38 -3.27
N ALA A 7 11.41 7.61 -3.64
CA ALA A 7 11.20 6.43 -4.48
C ALA A 7 10.25 5.43 -3.81
N GLU A 8 10.41 5.20 -2.51
CA GLU A 8 9.50 4.37 -1.71
C GLU A 8 8.08 4.92 -1.74
N ALA A 9 7.87 6.20 -1.39
CA ALA A 9 6.56 6.84 -1.37
C ALA A 9 5.85 6.70 -2.72
N ARG A 10 6.54 7.03 -3.82
CA ARG A 10 5.98 6.93 -5.18
C ARG A 10 5.59 5.49 -5.52
N TYR A 11 6.44 4.53 -5.15
CA TYR A 11 6.19 3.13 -5.45
C TYR A 11 4.99 2.58 -4.68
N LEU A 12 4.98 2.77 -3.35
CA LEU A 12 3.91 2.29 -2.49
C LEU A 12 2.59 3.00 -2.79
N HIS A 13 2.64 4.28 -3.14
CA HIS A 13 1.47 5.02 -3.59
C HIS A 13 0.86 4.42 -4.87
N ALA A 14 1.69 4.18 -5.89
CA ALA A 14 1.26 3.57 -7.14
C ALA A 14 0.71 2.14 -6.98
N ALA A 15 1.04 1.46 -5.89
CA ALA A 15 0.47 0.17 -5.54
C ALA A 15 -0.98 0.28 -5.02
N LEU A 16 -1.35 1.43 -4.45
CA LEU A 16 -2.67 1.68 -3.85
C LEU A 16 -3.60 2.46 -4.77
N PHE A 17 -3.07 3.44 -5.50
CA PHE A 17 -3.85 4.39 -6.28
C PHE A 17 -3.44 4.36 -7.75
N PRO A 18 -4.40 4.39 -8.69
CA PRO A 18 -4.10 4.35 -10.13
C PRO A 18 -3.54 5.67 -10.67
N GLN A 19 -3.72 6.77 -9.93
CA GLN A 19 -3.32 8.11 -10.35
C GLN A 19 -1.88 8.45 -9.98
N PRO A 20 -1.21 9.37 -10.71
CA PRO A 20 0.12 9.82 -10.36
C PRO A 20 0.14 10.46 -8.96
N VAL A 21 1.20 10.17 -8.22
CA VAL A 21 1.41 10.72 -6.88
C VAL A 21 1.62 12.24 -6.93
N ASP A 22 0.87 12.97 -6.10
CA ASP A 22 1.05 14.40 -5.86
C ASP A 22 2.42 14.60 -5.17
N PRO A 23 3.33 15.47 -5.68
CA PRO A 23 4.60 15.77 -5.03
C PRO A 23 4.45 16.15 -3.55
N ALA A 24 3.36 16.80 -3.17
CA ALA A 24 3.09 17.15 -1.79
C ALA A 24 2.80 15.94 -0.89
N ILE A 25 2.27 14.83 -1.44
CA ILE A 25 2.16 13.56 -0.70
C ILE A 25 3.54 12.96 -0.45
N VAL A 26 4.47 13.07 -1.41
CA VAL A 26 5.84 12.57 -1.24
C VAL A 26 6.57 13.30 -0.13
N GLU A 27 6.48 14.63 -0.07
CA GLU A 27 7.10 15.40 1.01
C GLU A 27 6.43 15.12 2.36
N ARG A 28 5.10 15.08 2.41
CA ARG A 28 4.38 14.72 3.65
C ARG A 28 4.67 13.30 4.12
N TYR A 29 4.91 12.37 3.21
CA TYR A 29 5.34 11.01 3.52
C TYR A 29 6.70 11.01 4.20
N ARG A 30 7.68 11.78 3.69
CA ARG A 30 9.00 11.92 4.32
C ARG A 30 8.90 12.48 5.72
N ASP A 31 8.13 13.55 5.89
CA ASP A 31 7.95 14.19 7.20
C ASP A 31 7.27 13.25 8.19
N ALA A 32 6.17 12.61 7.79
CA ALA A 32 5.47 11.65 8.61
C ALA A 32 6.35 10.42 8.92
N HIS A 33 7.16 9.95 7.96
CA HIS A 33 8.09 8.85 8.18
C HIS A 33 9.12 9.19 9.25
N ARG A 34 9.74 10.37 9.16
CA ARG A 34 10.70 10.85 10.17
C ARG A 34 10.09 10.93 11.57
N LEU A 35 8.80 11.28 11.69
CA LEU A 35 8.12 11.39 12.97
C LEU A 35 7.66 10.03 13.52
N LEU A 36 7.06 9.19 12.69
CA LEU A 36 6.41 7.95 13.12
C LEU A 36 7.36 6.77 13.26
N PHE A 37 8.49 6.79 12.57
CA PHE A 37 9.50 5.72 12.60
C PHE A 37 10.82 6.20 13.22
N ALA A 38 10.81 7.35 13.91
CA ALA A 38 11.96 7.82 14.67
C ALA A 38 12.40 6.76 15.69
N GLY A 39 13.64 6.29 15.57
CA GLY A 39 14.23 5.32 16.50
C GLY A 39 13.81 3.86 16.25
N GLU A 40 13.00 3.58 15.23
CA GLU A 40 12.73 2.20 14.79
C GLU A 40 13.80 1.76 13.77
N PRO A 41 14.38 0.55 13.90
CA PRO A 41 15.28 0.04 12.87
C PRO A 41 14.49 -0.21 11.58
N SER A 42 14.96 0.35 10.46
CA SER A 42 14.34 0.15 9.13
C SER A 42 14.31 -1.34 8.79
N SER A 43 13.12 -1.88 8.52
CA SER A 43 12.99 -3.29 8.14
C SER A 43 13.50 -3.50 6.72
N PRO A 44 14.42 -4.46 6.49
CA PRO A 44 14.89 -4.79 5.15
C PRO A 44 13.76 -5.33 4.25
N LEU A 45 12.62 -5.69 4.83
CA LEU A 45 11.44 -6.16 4.11
C LEU A 45 10.91 -5.11 3.15
N VAL A 46 10.74 -3.86 3.60
CA VAL A 46 10.13 -2.82 2.76
C VAL A 46 11.09 -2.42 1.64
N SER A 47 12.38 -2.23 1.93
CA SER A 47 13.39 -1.93 0.92
C SER A 47 13.44 -3.01 -0.16
N ARG A 48 13.40 -4.31 0.21
CA ARG A 48 13.33 -5.42 -0.77
C ARG A 48 12.09 -5.37 -1.66
N ILE A 49 10.93 -5.00 -1.10
CA ILE A 49 9.67 -4.89 -1.87
C ILE A 49 9.78 -3.77 -2.89
N VAL A 50 10.33 -2.62 -2.49
CA VAL A 50 10.52 -1.44 -3.35
C VAL A 50 11.55 -1.73 -4.44
N GLU A 51 12.72 -2.23 -4.07
CA GLU A 51 13.83 -2.55 -4.98
C GLU A 51 13.42 -3.55 -6.07
N ARG A 52 12.72 -4.61 -5.67
CA ARG A 52 12.29 -5.68 -6.58
C ARG A 52 10.94 -5.40 -7.24
N ARG A 53 10.32 -4.25 -6.97
CA ARG A 53 9.00 -3.88 -7.48
C ARG A 53 7.95 -4.98 -7.25
N LEU A 54 7.93 -5.57 -6.06
CA LEU A 54 6.98 -6.62 -5.69
C LEU A 54 5.63 -6.02 -5.26
N ASP A 55 4.53 -6.68 -5.61
CA ASP A 55 3.16 -6.22 -5.29
C ASP A 55 2.96 -6.01 -3.78
N ALA A 56 3.09 -4.75 -3.35
CA ALA A 56 3.14 -4.36 -1.95
C ALA A 56 1.79 -4.60 -1.25
N GLU A 57 0.68 -4.37 -1.93
CA GLU A 57 -0.66 -4.60 -1.38
C GLU A 57 -0.92 -6.09 -1.18
N ALA A 58 -0.55 -6.93 -2.16
CA ALA A 58 -0.68 -8.38 -2.03
C ALA A 58 0.19 -8.92 -0.87
N ILE A 59 1.44 -8.46 -0.77
CA ILE A 59 2.35 -8.87 0.29
C ILE A 59 1.86 -8.40 1.66
N GLU A 60 1.40 -7.15 1.80
CA GLU A 60 0.80 -6.64 3.04
C GLU A 60 -0.34 -7.53 3.49
N TYR A 61 -1.24 -7.88 2.58
CA TYR A 61 -2.41 -8.66 2.96
C TYR A 61 -2.04 -10.05 3.49
N ALA A 62 -1.04 -10.70 2.89
CA ALA A 62 -0.54 -11.98 3.37
C ALA A 62 0.18 -11.87 4.72
N LEU A 63 1.04 -10.86 4.91
CA LEU A 63 1.80 -10.67 6.14
C LEU A 63 0.92 -10.25 7.32
N ARG A 64 -0.08 -9.39 7.08
CA ARG A 64 -1.01 -8.92 8.11
C ARG A 64 -1.79 -10.07 8.75
N ARG A 65 -2.20 -11.09 7.97
CA ARG A 65 -2.85 -12.30 8.50
C ARG A 65 -1.96 -13.12 9.45
N ARG A 66 -0.65 -12.93 9.39
CA ARG A 66 0.36 -13.60 10.25
C ARG A 66 0.84 -12.71 11.39
N ASN A 67 0.23 -11.53 11.59
CA ASN A 67 0.72 -10.50 12.49
C ASN A 67 2.16 -10.05 12.21
N ALA A 68 2.63 -10.22 10.97
CA ALA A 68 3.94 -9.81 10.48
C ALA A 68 3.82 -8.57 9.58
N GLY A 69 4.95 -7.95 9.21
CA GLY A 69 4.97 -6.84 8.24
C GLY A 69 4.35 -5.52 8.73
N ARG A 70 4.35 -5.28 10.06
CA ARG A 70 3.74 -4.09 10.68
C ARG A 70 4.23 -2.77 10.08
N GLU A 71 5.50 -2.68 9.73
CA GLU A 71 6.06 -1.48 9.08
C GLU A 71 5.40 -1.21 7.73
N LEU A 72 5.28 -2.23 6.86
CA LEU A 72 4.63 -2.10 5.56
C LEU A 72 3.16 -1.67 5.72
N THR A 73 2.43 -2.30 6.63
CA THR A 73 1.04 -1.92 6.93
C THR A 73 0.96 -0.44 7.35
N ARG A 74 1.82 0.01 8.28
CA ARG A 74 1.84 1.41 8.74
C ARG A 74 2.20 2.38 7.62
N LYS A 75 3.17 2.05 6.77
CA LYS A 75 3.55 2.87 5.61
C LYS A 75 2.41 3.00 4.58
N LEU A 76 1.69 1.92 4.28
CA LEU A 76 0.52 1.96 3.39
C LEU A 76 -0.67 2.71 3.99
N GLN A 77 -0.92 2.54 5.30
CA GLN A 77 -1.94 3.31 6.02
C GLN A 77 -1.62 4.82 6.02
N MET A 78 -0.36 5.18 6.29
CA MET A 78 0.11 6.55 6.25
C MET A 78 -0.15 7.19 4.88
N LEU A 79 0.17 6.50 3.78
CA LEU A 79 -0.15 6.98 2.43
C LEU A 79 -1.65 7.12 2.20
N SER A 80 -2.44 6.18 2.69
CA SER A 80 -3.91 6.24 2.58
C SER A 80 -4.48 7.47 3.28
N TYR A 81 -4.02 7.77 4.50
CA TYR A 81 -4.42 8.98 5.23
C TYR A 81 -4.00 10.27 4.52
N LEU A 82 -2.77 10.33 3.99
CA LEU A 82 -2.29 11.50 3.25
C LEU A 82 -3.09 11.73 1.96
N ALA A 83 -3.49 10.65 1.28
CA ALA A 83 -4.32 10.69 0.09
C ALA A 83 -5.75 11.14 0.42
N GLU A 84 -6.36 10.61 1.48
CA GLU A 84 -7.74 10.94 1.89
C GLU A 84 -7.93 12.44 2.16
N ALA A 85 -6.90 13.12 2.68
CA ALA A 85 -6.92 14.56 2.93
C ALA A 85 -6.89 15.44 1.66
N ARG A 86 -6.81 14.86 0.46
CA ARG A 86 -6.64 15.58 -0.80
C ARG A 86 -7.89 15.44 -1.68
N ALA A 87 -8.39 16.58 -2.18
CA ALA A 87 -9.55 16.60 -3.09
C ALA A 87 -9.37 15.73 -4.34
N ALA A 88 -8.13 15.60 -4.84
CA ALA A 88 -7.80 14.76 -5.99
C ALA A 88 -8.08 13.26 -5.79
N TYR A 89 -8.24 12.80 -4.54
CA TYR A 89 -8.53 11.39 -4.23
C TYR A 89 -9.98 11.17 -3.83
N GLN A 90 -10.83 12.21 -3.87
CA GLN A 90 -12.19 12.12 -3.34
C GLN A 90 -12.99 10.96 -3.96
N ASP A 91 -12.85 10.71 -5.26
CA ASP A 91 -13.58 9.64 -5.94
C ASP A 91 -13.07 8.22 -5.58
N GLU A 92 -11.86 8.09 -5.04
CA GLU A 92 -11.32 6.81 -4.54
C GLU A 92 -11.89 6.44 -3.16
N PHE A 93 -12.22 7.45 -2.35
CA PHE A 93 -12.77 7.26 -1.00
C PHE A 93 -14.30 7.38 -0.93
N VAL A 94 -14.92 8.10 -1.87
CA VAL A 94 -16.36 8.38 -1.86
C VAL A 94 -17.06 7.69 -3.03
N ASN A 95 -17.85 6.66 -2.73
CA ASN A 95 -18.65 5.93 -3.73
C ASN A 95 -19.85 6.77 -4.23
N ARG A 96 -19.69 7.47 -5.36
CA ARG A 96 -20.72 8.36 -5.93
C ARG A 96 -21.75 7.70 -6.88
N LYS A 97 -21.70 6.38 -7.14
CA LYS A 97 -22.55 5.73 -8.18
C LYS A 97 -23.44 4.63 -7.61
N THR A 98 -24.75 4.71 -7.84
CA THR A 98 -25.69 3.66 -7.37
C THR A 98 -26.71 3.24 -8.44
N ARG A 99 -26.32 2.26 -9.26
CA ARG A 99 -27.27 1.25 -9.75
C ARG A 99 -27.00 -0.04 -8.99
N ARG A 100 -27.99 -0.56 -8.24
CA ARG A 100 -27.83 -1.71 -7.31
C ARG A 100 -27.15 -2.92 -7.95
N ALA A 101 -27.52 -3.28 -9.19
CA ALA A 101 -26.91 -4.40 -9.90
C ALA A 101 -25.40 -4.23 -10.14
N ARG A 102 -24.94 -3.00 -10.47
CA ARG A 102 -23.51 -2.72 -10.65
C ARG A 102 -22.75 -2.82 -9.33
N ALA A 103 -23.37 -2.45 -8.21
CA ALA A 103 -22.75 -2.58 -6.89
C ALA A 103 -22.53 -4.05 -6.50
N ILE A 104 -23.50 -4.94 -6.79
CA ILE A 104 -23.37 -6.38 -6.54
C ILE A 104 -22.24 -6.97 -7.38
N LEU A 105 -22.17 -6.65 -8.67
CA LEU A 105 -21.09 -7.12 -9.55
C LEU A 105 -19.72 -6.59 -9.09
N ALA A 106 -19.65 -5.32 -8.69
CA ALA A 106 -18.42 -4.73 -8.15
C ALA A 106 -17.97 -5.43 -6.87
N LEU A 107 -18.90 -5.79 -5.98
CA LEU A 107 -18.60 -6.53 -4.75
C LEU A 107 -18.08 -7.94 -5.04
N ALA A 108 -18.73 -8.67 -5.96
CA ALA A 108 -18.28 -10.01 -6.38
C ALA A 108 -16.87 -9.95 -7.01
N ALA A 109 -16.65 -8.98 -7.91
CA ALA A 109 -15.34 -8.76 -8.51
C ALA A 109 -14.27 -8.37 -7.46
N ALA A 110 -14.64 -7.56 -6.47
CA ALA A 110 -13.75 -7.20 -5.37
C ALA A 110 -13.39 -8.44 -4.52
N ALA A 111 -14.35 -9.29 -4.18
CA ALA A 111 -14.09 -10.53 -3.42
C ALA A 111 -13.13 -11.47 -4.16
N LEU A 112 -13.34 -11.67 -5.47
CA LEU A 112 -12.43 -12.45 -6.33
C LEU A 112 -11.03 -11.83 -6.36
N ARG A 113 -10.94 -10.50 -6.53
CA ARG A 113 -9.67 -9.76 -6.53
C ARG A 113 -8.93 -9.90 -5.18
N SER A 114 -9.64 -9.78 -4.06
CA SER A 114 -9.06 -9.97 -2.72
C SER A 114 -8.51 -11.39 -2.55
N ARG A 115 -9.25 -12.41 -3.01
CA ARG A 115 -8.77 -13.80 -2.96
C ARG A 115 -7.53 -14.00 -3.81
N TRP A 116 -7.50 -13.43 -5.03
CA TRP A 116 -6.33 -13.46 -5.90
C TRP A 116 -5.13 -12.77 -5.26
N LYS A 117 -5.28 -11.55 -4.72
CA LYS A 117 -4.19 -10.83 -4.05
C LYS A 117 -3.64 -11.59 -2.85
N LEU A 118 -4.49 -12.27 -2.09
CA LEU A 118 -4.03 -13.12 -0.99
C LEU A 118 -3.14 -14.26 -1.49
N LEU A 119 -3.56 -14.99 -2.54
CA LEU A 119 -2.77 -16.08 -3.12
C LEU A 119 -1.46 -15.58 -3.71
N LYS A 120 -1.49 -14.44 -4.41
CA LYS A 120 -0.30 -13.78 -4.96
C LYS A 120 0.66 -13.36 -3.86
N GLY A 121 0.17 -12.74 -2.79
CA GLY A 121 0.96 -12.32 -1.64
C GLY A 121 1.62 -13.50 -0.94
N GLU A 122 0.88 -14.57 -0.72
CA GLU A 122 1.39 -15.84 -0.18
C GLU A 122 2.53 -16.41 -1.01
N LEU A 123 2.38 -16.45 -2.34
CA LEU A 123 3.42 -16.89 -3.25
C LEU A 123 4.67 -15.99 -3.18
N LEU A 124 4.49 -14.67 -3.19
CA LEU A 124 5.59 -13.71 -3.14
C LEU A 124 6.36 -13.79 -1.81
N VAL A 125 5.66 -13.89 -0.69
CA VAL A 125 6.29 -14.03 0.63
C VAL A 125 7.15 -15.29 0.71
N ARG A 126 6.64 -16.42 0.20
CA ARG A 126 7.38 -17.69 0.18
C ARG A 126 8.58 -17.63 -0.77
N ARG A 127 8.38 -17.15 -2.00
CA ARG A 127 9.42 -17.11 -3.04
C ARG A 127 10.59 -16.18 -2.68
N HIS A 128 10.30 -15.10 -1.97
CA HIS A 128 11.29 -14.06 -1.66
C HIS A 128 11.80 -14.10 -0.21
N GLY A 129 11.35 -15.06 0.61
CA GLY A 129 11.77 -15.18 2.01
C GLY A 129 11.46 -13.92 2.81
N LEU A 130 10.21 -13.41 2.70
CA LEU A 130 9.76 -12.19 3.39
C LEU A 130 9.15 -12.48 4.78
N LEU A 131 9.58 -13.58 5.42
CA LEU A 131 9.18 -14.03 6.76
C LEU A 131 10.42 -14.34 7.58
#